data_AF-A0A835X7G9-F1
#
_entry.id   AF-A0A835X7G9-F1
#
_cell.length_a   1.000
_cell.length_b   1.000
_cell.length_c   1.000
_cell.angle_alpha   90.00
_cell.angle_beta   90.00
_cell.angle_gamma   90.00
#
_symmetry.space_group_name_H-M   'P 1'
#
loop_
_entity.id
_entity.type
_entity.pdbx_description
1 polymer ?
#
loop_
_entity_poly.entity_id
_entity_poly.type
_entity_poly.pdbx_seq_one_letter_code
_entity_poly.pdbx_strand_id
1 'polypeptide(L)'
;MSVKIDEIEKVLISEIRLTPLQAKTFLLVVKEGKMNAKVIASKLGISVSDANNAATSLVDLGGFIDITKTEFESMHPRFSAVNMYRRMCERKKISFKRNLLVDNVGVVLEGPYDDARTK
;
A
#
# COMPACT_ATOMS: atom_id res chain seq x y z
N MET A 1 -9.30 -20.20 1.71
CA MET A 1 -8.02 -20.13 0.97
C MET A 1 -7.20 -19.04 1.62
N SER A 2 -6.12 -19.41 2.31
CA SER A 2 -5.26 -18.46 3.00
C SER A 2 -4.33 -17.81 1.99
N VAL A 3 -4.75 -16.69 1.41
CA VAL A 3 -3.93 -15.88 0.52
C VAL A 3 -2.70 -15.44 1.30
N LYS A 4 -1.53 -15.86 0.86
CA LYS A 4 -0.26 -15.51 1.51
C LYS A 4 0.10 -14.07 1.16
N ILE A 5 0.78 -13.38 2.07
CA ILE A 5 1.30 -12.02 1.87
C ILE A 5 2.06 -11.88 0.54
N ASP A 6 2.80 -12.92 0.13
CA ASP A 6 3.57 -12.92 -1.13
C ASP A 6 2.68 -12.89 -2.38
N GLU A 7 1.43 -13.37 -2.28
CA GLU A 7 0.44 -13.27 -3.35
C GLU A 7 -0.15 -11.86 -3.42
N ILE A 8 -0.29 -11.18 -2.27
CA ILE A 8 -0.76 -9.79 -2.22
C ILE A 8 0.20 -8.86 -2.94
N GLU A 9 1.51 -9.00 -2.75
CA GLU A 9 2.50 -8.19 -3.47
C GLU A 9 2.33 -8.33 -5.00
N LYS A 10 2.11 -9.55 -5.49
CA LYS A 10 1.87 -9.81 -6.92
C LYS A 10 0.57 -9.16 -7.40
N VAL A 11 -0.50 -9.21 -6.62
CA VAL A 11 -1.78 -8.56 -6.98
C VAL A 11 -1.62 -7.04 -7.03
N LEU A 12 -0.92 -6.44 -6.07
CA LEU A 12 -0.63 -5.00 -6.06
C LEU A 12 0.14 -4.56 -7.32
N ILE A 13 1.10 -5.37 -7.77
CA ILE A 13 1.91 -5.07 -8.98
C ILE A 13 1.12 -5.33 -10.27
N SER A 14 0.35 -6.41 -10.34
CA SER A 14 -0.35 -6.83 -11.57
C SER A 14 -1.67 -6.09 -11.81
N GLU A 15 -2.50 -5.99 -10.78
CA GLU A 15 -3.84 -5.40 -10.85
C GLU A 15 -3.79 -3.90 -10.63
N ILE A 16 -3.15 -3.44 -9.55
CA ILE A 16 -3.06 -2.01 -9.18
C ILE A 16 -1.92 -1.30 -9.91
N ARG A 17 -1.00 -2.05 -10.53
CA ARG A 17 0.14 -1.52 -11.30
C ARG A 17 1.08 -0.66 -10.46
N LEU A 18 1.23 -1.01 -9.18
CA LEU A 18 2.27 -0.45 -8.34
C LEU A 18 3.65 -0.93 -8.80
N THR A 19 4.67 -0.10 -8.58
CA THR A 19 6.06 -0.59 -8.70
C THR A 19 6.35 -1.56 -7.55
N PRO A 20 7.32 -2.49 -7.71
CA PRO A 20 7.71 -3.40 -6.63
C PRO A 20 8.10 -2.65 -5.35
N LEU A 21 8.74 -1.50 -5.50
CA LEU A 21 9.10 -0.63 -4.38
C LEU A 21 7.86 -0.10 -3.65
N GLN A 22 6.88 0.42 -4.37
CA GLN A 22 5.62 0.90 -3.80
C GLN A 22 4.84 -0.23 -3.12
N ALA A 23 4.76 -1.42 -3.73
CA ALA A 23 4.07 -2.55 -3.14
C ALA A 23 4.71 -2.99 -1.82
N LYS A 24 6.05 -3.07 -1.76
CA LYS A 24 6.79 -3.40 -0.54
C LYS A 24 6.62 -2.33 0.54
N THR A 25 6.74 -1.06 0.18
CA THR A 25 6.51 0.06 1.11
C THR A 25 5.09 0.03 1.67
N PHE A 26 4.08 -0.19 0.82
CA PHE A 26 2.69 -0.31 1.26
C PHE A 26 2.48 -1.44 2.27
N LEU A 27 2.96 -2.65 1.94
CA LEU A 27 2.85 -3.81 2.83
C LEU A 27 3.58 -3.61 4.16
N LEU A 28 4.70 -2.90 4.16
CA LEU A 28 5.47 -2.62 5.36
C LEU A 28 4.69 -1.70 6.31
N VAL A 29 4.19 -0.58 5.81
CA VAL A 29 3.42 0.41 6.61
C VAL A 29 2.09 -0.17 7.08
N VAL A 30 1.47 -1.05 6.31
CA VAL A 30 0.24 -1.75 6.74
C VAL A 30 0.51 -2.67 7.93
N LYS A 31 1.63 -3.41 7.93
CA LYS A 31 1.93 -4.40 8.97
C LYS A 31 2.54 -3.83 10.26
N GLU A 32 3.26 -2.72 10.15
CA GLU A 32 3.96 -2.14 11.30
C GLU A 32 3.38 -0.79 11.72
N GLY A 33 2.37 -0.29 10.99
CA GLY A 33 1.67 0.94 11.30
C GLY A 33 2.43 2.18 10.85
N LYS A 34 2.13 3.31 11.51
CA LYS A 34 2.70 4.62 11.18
C LYS A 34 4.23 4.58 11.26
N MET A 35 4.90 5.05 10.22
CA MET A 35 6.36 5.14 10.20
C MET A 35 6.88 6.27 9.32
N ASN A 36 8.15 6.62 9.50
CA ASN A 36 8.80 7.67 8.73
C ASN A 36 9.62 7.13 7.55
N ALA A 37 9.93 8.00 6.57
CA ALA A 37 10.72 7.63 5.38
C ALA A 37 12.09 7.03 5.71
N LYS A 38 12.73 7.45 6.82
CA LYS A 38 14.04 6.91 7.24
C LYS A 38 13.93 5.45 7.72
N VAL A 39 12.86 5.13 8.46
CA VAL A 39 12.58 3.77 8.94
C VAL A 39 12.23 2.88 7.76
N ILE A 40 11.39 3.35 6.82
CA ILE A 40 11.09 2.65 5.57
C ILE A 40 12.38 2.36 4.80
N ALA A 41 13.23 3.36 4.63
CA ALA A 41 14.52 3.23 3.94
C ALA A 41 15.42 2.18 4.59
N SER A 42 15.54 2.23 5.93
CA SER A 42 16.34 1.27 6.69
C SER A 42 15.80 -0.15 6.59
N LYS A 43 14.49 -0.34 6.61
CA LYS A 43 13.86 -1.68 6.57
C LYS A 43 13.87 -2.29 5.17
N LEU A 44 13.74 -1.46 4.14
CA LEU A 44 13.78 -1.91 2.75
C LEU A 44 15.19 -1.91 2.14
N GLY A 45 16.19 -1.36 2.83
CA GLY A 45 17.56 -1.26 2.34
C GLY A 45 17.70 -0.32 1.14
N ILE A 46 16.90 0.74 1.10
CA ILE A 46 16.85 1.72 -0.01
C ILE A 46 17.29 3.11 0.47
N SER A 47 17.45 4.06 -0.45
CA SER A 47 17.74 5.44 -0.05
C SER A 47 16.52 6.10 0.61
N VAL A 48 16.77 7.07 1.50
CA VAL A 48 15.68 7.86 2.13
C VAL A 48 14.87 8.62 1.08
N SER A 49 15.51 9.06 -0.01
CA SER A 49 14.84 9.71 -1.14
C SER A 49 13.87 8.76 -1.83
N ASP A 50 14.28 7.53 -2.12
CA ASP A 50 13.43 6.53 -2.77
C ASP A 50 12.27 6.11 -1.88
N ALA A 51 12.53 5.94 -0.57
CA ALA A 51 11.49 5.67 0.41
C ALA A 51 10.44 6.78 0.46
N ASN A 52 10.90 8.04 0.48
CA ASN A 52 10.02 9.20 0.50
C ASN A 52 9.20 9.30 -0.79
N ASN A 53 9.84 9.17 -1.96
CA ASN A 53 9.17 9.22 -3.25
C ASN A 53 8.12 8.09 -3.40
N ALA A 54 8.44 6.88 -2.93
CA ALA A 54 7.49 5.77 -2.93
C ALA A 54 6.30 6.03 -2.00
N ALA A 55 6.55 6.54 -0.79
CA ALA A 55 5.50 6.85 0.18
C ALA A 55 4.60 8.00 -0.29
N THR A 56 5.17 9.11 -0.79
CA THR A 56 4.41 10.21 -1.38
C THR A 56 3.58 9.75 -2.58
N SER A 57 4.15 8.91 -3.45
CA SER A 57 3.37 8.32 -4.56
C SER A 57 2.19 7.48 -4.08
N LEU A 58 2.34 6.77 -2.96
CA LEU A 58 1.25 6.00 -2.34
C LEU A 58 0.18 6.90 -1.73
N VAL A 59 0.53 8.10 -1.25
CA VAL A 59 -0.45 9.13 -0.86
C VAL A 59 -1.25 9.58 -2.09
N ASP A 60 -0.57 9.88 -3.20
CA ASP A 60 -1.20 10.25 -4.48
C ASP A 60 -1.99 9.12 -5.14
N LEU A 61 -1.79 7.88 -4.70
CA LEU A 61 -2.57 6.73 -5.15
C LEU A 61 -3.76 6.45 -4.21
N GLY A 62 -3.85 7.13 -3.06
CA GLY A 62 -4.87 6.86 -2.06
C GLY A 62 -4.61 5.60 -1.24
N GLY A 63 -3.34 5.21 -1.11
CA GLY A 63 -2.88 4.15 -0.22
C GLY A 63 -2.50 4.64 1.17
N PHE A 64 -1.85 5.81 1.25
CA PHE A 64 -1.34 6.40 2.49
C PHE A 64 -1.96 7.76 2.82
N ILE A 65 -1.80 8.16 4.07
CA ILE A 65 -2.02 9.51 4.58
C ILE A 65 -0.66 10.09 4.97
N ASP A 66 -0.39 11.29 4.48
CA ASP A 66 0.74 12.11 4.93
C ASP A 66 0.31 12.84 6.22
N ILE A 67 0.96 12.50 7.34
CA ILE A 67 0.74 13.19 8.63
C ILE A 67 1.68 14.37 8.75
N THR A 68 2.93 14.16 8.36
CA THR A 68 3.96 15.18 8.21
C THR A 68 4.79 14.82 6.98
N LYS A 69 5.52 15.79 6.41
CA LYS A 69 6.36 15.63 5.21
C LYS A 69 7.31 14.41 5.20
N THR A 70 7.47 13.72 6.32
CA THR A 70 8.30 12.52 6.47
C THR A 70 7.60 11.34 7.17
N GLU A 71 6.40 11.51 7.72
CA GLU A 71 5.64 10.45 8.43
C GLU A 71 4.39 10.04 7.64
N PHE A 72 4.27 8.74 7.40
CA PHE A 72 3.21 8.16 6.61
C PHE A 72 2.46 7.11 7.41
N GLU A 73 1.14 7.10 7.24
CA GLU A 73 0.24 6.11 7.81
C GLU A 73 -0.56 5.46 6.69
N SER A 74 -0.82 4.16 6.80
CA SER A 74 -1.68 3.47 5.84
C SER A 74 -3.16 3.78 6.11
N MET A 75 -3.91 4.06 5.05
CA MET A 75 -5.36 4.01 5.13
C MET A 75 -5.81 2.56 5.30
N HIS A 76 -6.97 2.37 5.94
CA HIS A 76 -7.57 1.07 6.17
C HIS A 76 -7.54 0.22 4.87
N PRO A 77 -6.99 -1.01 4.90
CA PRO A 77 -6.67 -1.81 3.71
C PRO A 77 -7.83 -2.00 2.73
N ARG A 78 -9.05 -2.17 3.25
CA ARG A 78 -10.28 -2.27 2.44
C ARG A 78 -10.53 -1.03 1.58
N PHE A 79 -10.20 0.16 2.06
CA PHE A 79 -10.36 1.40 1.31
C PHE A 79 -9.14 1.69 0.45
N SER A 80 -7.92 1.53 0.99
CA SER A 80 -6.69 1.83 0.25
C SER A 80 -6.53 0.95 -0.99
N ALA A 81 -6.81 -0.35 -0.92
CA ALA A 81 -6.72 -1.24 -2.08
C ALA A 81 -7.67 -0.80 -3.22
N VAL A 82 -8.93 -0.50 -2.89
CA VAL A 82 -9.93 -0.06 -3.87
C VAL A 82 -9.61 1.33 -4.42
N ASN A 83 -9.16 2.26 -3.57
CA ASN A 83 -8.78 3.61 -3.98
C ASN A 83 -7.61 3.61 -4.95
N MET A 84 -6.55 2.86 -4.63
CA MET A 84 -5.39 2.72 -5.51
C MET A 84 -5.78 2.08 -6.84
N TYR A 85 -6.64 1.05 -6.84
CA TYR A 85 -7.14 0.44 -8.06
C TYR A 85 -7.97 1.42 -8.89
N ARG A 86 -8.85 2.21 -8.25
CA ARG A 86 -9.65 3.24 -8.92
C ARG A 86 -8.77 4.30 -9.57
N ARG A 87 -7.76 4.83 -8.87
CA ARG A 87 -6.82 5.80 -9.44
C ARG A 87 -6.01 5.22 -10.60
N MET A 88 -5.66 3.93 -10.54
CA MET A 88 -5.04 3.24 -11.67
C MET A 88 -5.99 3.17 -12.88
N CYS A 89 -7.27 2.82 -12.67
CA CYS A 89 -8.27 2.80 -13.73
C CYS A 89 -8.42 4.17 -14.41
N GLU A 90 -8.49 5.25 -13.61
CA GLU A 90 -8.56 6.63 -14.09
C GLU A 90 -7.34 7.01 -14.93
N ARG A 91 -6.12 6.72 -14.44
CA ARG A 91 -4.87 6.97 -15.19
C ARG A 91 -4.80 6.22 -16.51
N LYS A 92 -5.34 4.99 -16.56
CA LYS A 92 -5.38 4.16 -17.77
C LYS A 92 -6.60 4.39 -18.66
N LYS A 93 -7.52 5.29 -18.28
CA LYS A 93 -8.79 5.53 -18.98
C LYS A 93 -9.63 4.25 -19.20
N ILE A 94 -9.60 3.34 -18.23
CA ILE A 94 -10.43 2.12 -18.24
C ILE A 94 -11.60 2.29 -17.27
N SER A 95 -12.74 1.67 -17.58
CA SER A 95 -13.90 1.70 -16.69
C SER A 95 -13.59 0.96 -15.39
N PHE A 96 -13.80 1.64 -14.26
CA PHE A 96 -13.75 1.00 -12.95
C PHE A 96 -14.83 -0.08 -12.87
N LYS A 97 -14.41 -1.31 -12.57
CA LYS A 97 -15.27 -2.46 -12.29
C LYS A 97 -14.78 -3.15 -11.04
N ARG A 98 -15.70 -3.82 -10.33
CA ARG A 98 -15.34 -4.61 -9.15
C ARG A 98 -14.32 -5.68 -9.53
N ASN A 99 -13.25 -5.79 -8.75
CA ASN A 99 -12.20 -6.78 -8.93
C ASN A 99 -12.02 -7.58 -7.64
N LEU A 100 -12.36 -8.87 -7.68
CA LEU A 100 -12.31 -9.76 -6.51
C LEU A 100 -10.89 -9.90 -5.94
N LEU A 101 -9.86 -9.81 -6.78
CA LEU A 101 -8.47 -9.86 -6.31
C LEU A 101 -8.14 -8.63 -5.47
N VAL A 102 -8.57 -7.45 -5.92
CA VAL A 102 -8.38 -6.19 -5.18
C VAL A 102 -9.19 -6.18 -3.88
N ASP A 103 -10.43 -6.66 -3.92
CA ASP A 103 -11.26 -6.79 -2.71
C ASP A 103 -10.57 -7.72 -1.68
N ASN A 104 -10.01 -8.84 -2.14
CA ASN A 104 -9.29 -9.79 -1.28
C ASN A 104 -8.01 -9.18 -0.66
N VAL A 105 -7.33 -8.27 -1.35
CA VAL A 105 -6.17 -7.55 -0.76
C VAL A 105 -6.59 -6.84 0.52
N GLY A 106 -7.72 -6.13 0.50
CA GLY A 106 -8.23 -5.43 1.65
C GLY A 106 -8.56 -6.35 2.82
N VAL A 107 -9.15 -7.52 2.54
CA VAL A 107 -9.52 -8.52 3.56
C VAL A 107 -8.29 -9.17 4.19
N VAL A 108 -7.29 -9.53 3.39
CA VAL A 108 -6.08 -10.22 3.88
C VAL A 108 -5.21 -9.29 4.72
N LEU A 109 -5.16 -8.02 4.35
CA LEU A 109 -4.35 -7.01 5.03
C LEU A 109 -5.04 -6.40 6.26
N GLU A 110 -6.34 -6.63 6.46
CA GLU A 110 -7.11 -6.13 7.61
C GLU A 110 -6.54 -6.64 8.94
N GLY A 111 -6.31 -7.95 9.07
CA GLY A 111 -5.73 -8.52 10.30
C GLY A 111 -4.37 -7.91 10.66
N PRO A 112 -3.36 -7.92 9.76
CA PRO A 112 -2.08 -7.28 10.02
C PRO A 112 -2.17 -5.77 10.31
N TYR A 113 -3.14 -5.08 9.70
CA TYR A 113 -3.38 -3.66 9.95
C TYR A 113 -3.92 -3.42 11.36
N ASP A 114 -4.89 -4.21 11.80
CA ASP A 114 -5.46 -4.10 13.14
C ASP A 114 -4.43 -4.48 14.22
N ASP A 115 -3.62 -5.53 13.97
CA ASP A 115 -2.53 -5.96 14.85
C ASP A 115 -1.47 -4.86 15.03
N ALA A 116 -1.21 -4.08 13.98
CA ALA A 116 -0.25 -2.98 14.03
C ALA A 116 -0.73 -1.79 14.87
N ARG A 117 -2.05 -1.64 15.04
CA ARG A 117 -2.69 -0.50 15.76
C ARG A 117 -3.10 -0.83 17.19
N THR A 118 -3.16 -2.11 17.52
CA THR A 118 -3.55 -2.60 18.85
C THR A 118 -2.35 -2.82 19.78
N LYS A 119 -1.14 -2.47 19.35
CA LYS A 119 0.11 -2.54 20.11
C LYS A 119 0.56 -1.20 20.68
#